data_AF-A0A5C7PET8-F1
#
_entry.id   AF-A0A5C7PET8-F1
#
_cell.length_a   1.000
_cell.length_b   1.000
_cell.length_c   1.000
_cell.angle_alpha   90.00
_cell.angle_beta   90.00
_cell.angle_gamma   90.00
#
_symmetry.space_group_name_H-M   'P 1'
#
loop_
_entity.id
_entity.type
_entity.pdbx_description
1 polymer ?
#
loop_
_entity_poly.entity_id
_entity_poly.type
_entity_poly.pdbx_seq_one_letter_code
_entity_poly.pdbx_strand_id
1 'polypeptide(L)'
;MVDGPASRGRLVVVGTGIRSIAQLTLEAAAWIRAADIVCYALADPVTQRWVLDNAKQAEDLAVYYDESANRLATYDRMAARLVAHARAGRTVVGAFYGHPGIFTDPSHQAVAIARAEGIEARMLPGISAEDCLFADLGIDPGLGASESYEATEMLVRGRHPDATSHVVVWQIGVLGQQGFDSAEPTSPLQPLVDHLLQTYPPVHLVTHYQGAQLVLCDSLIQRVPLAELAGVRTAVTSTLYIPPLDDAPFRPEVAAALGLDGTVGPGARWEVGQPFTGAAPDDPGHSEPDWYSPPGDAGGGRVQDLIVALAEDPQLLAAFQADPGPYLGVLGLDPVETYAVLNQDAGLIAACVRHGSGTAAAVAAGMAETAEEAATFRLAADGRLMRPRRR
;
A
#
# COMPACT_ATOMS: atom_id res chain seq x y z
N MET A 1 -31.97 31.43 12.21
CA MET A 1 -31.24 30.16 12.05
C MET A 1 -29.79 30.54 11.92
N VAL A 2 -28.97 30.16 12.90
CA VAL A 2 -27.53 30.37 12.80
C VAL A 2 -27.05 29.24 11.90
N ASP A 3 -26.68 29.55 10.66
CA ASP A 3 -25.99 28.61 9.80
C ASP A 3 -24.74 28.16 10.56
N GLY A 4 -24.70 26.87 10.93
CA GLY A 4 -23.49 26.27 11.45
C GLY A 4 -22.35 26.43 10.43
N PRO A 5 -21.08 26.38 10.85
CA PRO A 5 -19.98 26.44 9.90
C PRO A 5 -20.19 25.37 8.82
N ALA A 6 -20.21 25.79 7.54
CA ALA A 6 -20.36 24.88 6.41
C ALA A 6 -19.37 23.72 6.57
N SER A 7 -19.84 22.46 6.47
CA SER A 7 -18.96 21.31 6.61
C SER A 7 -17.84 21.43 5.56
N ARG A 8 -16.59 21.46 6.02
CA ARG A 8 -15.44 21.40 5.12
C ARG A 8 -15.46 20.00 4.51
N GLY A 9 -15.58 19.92 3.19
CA GLY A 9 -15.53 18.64 2.49
C GLY A 9 -14.16 17.97 2.62
N ARG A 10 -14.10 16.71 2.22
CA ARG A 10 -12.91 15.87 2.30
C ARG A 10 -12.81 14.97 1.08
N LEU A 11 -11.59 14.70 0.62
CA LEU A 11 -11.31 13.74 -0.45
C LEU A 11 -10.39 12.62 0.06
N VAL A 12 -10.83 11.37 -0.05
CA VAL A 12 -10.01 10.20 0.23
C VAL A 12 -9.89 9.36 -1.04
N VAL A 13 -8.69 9.17 -1.54
CA VAL A 13 -8.43 8.28 -2.68
C VAL A 13 -8.00 6.92 -2.14
N VAL A 14 -8.61 5.84 -2.64
CA VAL A 14 -8.36 4.46 -2.21
C VAL A 14 -8.10 3.53 -3.40
N GLY A 15 -7.33 2.48 -3.16
CA GLY A 15 -7.12 1.37 -4.09
C GLY A 15 -8.04 0.20 -3.81
N THR A 16 -8.49 -0.49 -4.86
CA THR A 16 -9.29 -1.73 -4.71
C THR A 16 -8.49 -3.01 -4.87
N GLY A 17 -7.17 -2.91 -5.12
CA GLY A 17 -6.37 -4.06 -5.51
C GLY A 17 -6.64 -4.51 -6.95
N ILE A 18 -5.97 -5.59 -7.37
CA ILE A 18 -6.10 -6.21 -8.69
C ILE A 18 -7.13 -7.34 -8.67
N ARG A 19 -7.11 -8.18 -7.64
CA ARG A 19 -8.04 -9.31 -7.47
C ARG A 19 -9.32 -8.84 -6.79
N SER A 20 -10.46 -9.09 -7.45
CA SER A 20 -11.80 -8.61 -7.08
C SER A 20 -12.07 -8.76 -5.59
N ILE A 21 -12.26 -7.62 -4.92
CA ILE A 21 -12.60 -7.46 -3.49
C ILE A 21 -11.54 -7.97 -2.50
N ALA A 22 -10.92 -9.13 -2.77
CA ALA A 22 -10.01 -9.84 -1.88
C ALA A 22 -8.76 -9.05 -1.51
N GLN A 23 -8.40 -8.05 -2.32
CA GLN A 23 -7.23 -7.18 -2.11
C GLN A 23 -7.60 -5.76 -1.64
N LEU A 24 -8.87 -5.50 -1.29
CA LEU A 24 -9.24 -4.28 -0.58
C LEU A 24 -8.59 -4.29 0.81
N THR A 25 -7.98 -3.18 1.19
CA THR A 25 -7.61 -2.96 2.58
C THR A 25 -8.86 -2.71 3.42
N LEU A 26 -8.81 -3.07 4.71
CA LEU A 26 -9.92 -2.79 5.64
C LEU A 26 -10.23 -1.29 5.70
N GLU A 27 -9.18 -0.44 5.70
CA GLU A 27 -9.33 1.01 5.72
C GLU A 27 -10.03 1.53 4.45
N ALA A 28 -9.66 1.04 3.26
CA ALA A 28 -10.32 1.42 2.00
C ALA A 28 -11.81 1.03 2.01
N ALA A 29 -12.13 -0.19 2.45
CA ALA A 29 -13.50 -0.66 2.56
C ALA A 29 -14.33 0.17 3.56
N ALA A 30 -13.73 0.58 4.69
CA ALA A 30 -14.37 1.43 5.67
C ALA A 30 -14.68 2.83 5.10
N TRP A 31 -13.75 3.42 4.35
CA TRP A 31 -13.99 4.70 3.66
C TRP A 31 -15.10 4.63 2.62
N ILE A 32 -15.13 3.57 1.80
CA ILE A 32 -16.17 3.36 0.79
C ILE A 32 -17.56 3.36 1.44
N ARG A 33 -17.70 2.70 2.60
CA ARG A 33 -18.96 2.66 3.36
C ARG A 33 -19.31 4.00 4.03
N ALA A 34 -18.30 4.70 4.55
CA ALA A 34 -18.49 5.94 5.30
C ALA A 34 -18.81 7.16 4.40
N ALA A 35 -18.29 7.18 3.17
CA ALA A 35 -18.38 8.32 2.26
C ALA A 35 -19.82 8.72 1.92
N ASP A 36 -20.02 10.01 1.67
CA ASP A 36 -21.29 10.52 1.15
C ASP A 36 -21.45 10.15 -0.34
N ILE A 37 -20.32 10.07 -1.06
CA ILE A 37 -20.27 9.65 -2.45
C ILE A 37 -18.95 8.96 -2.79
N VAL A 38 -19.02 7.86 -3.55
CA VAL A 38 -17.88 7.14 -4.10
C VAL A 38 -17.84 7.34 -5.62
N CYS A 39 -16.83 8.02 -6.12
CA CYS A 39 -16.56 8.08 -7.56
C CYS A 39 -15.50 7.03 -7.90
N TYR A 40 -15.76 6.14 -8.85
CA TYR A 40 -14.89 4.98 -9.09
C TYR A 40 -14.48 4.81 -10.55
N ALA A 41 -13.28 4.27 -10.79
CA ALA A 41 -12.83 3.78 -12.10
C ALA A 41 -12.17 2.41 -11.91
N LEU A 42 -12.92 1.33 -12.15
CA LEU A 42 -12.55 -0.03 -11.78
C LEU A 42 -12.53 -0.95 -13.00
N ALA A 43 -11.65 -1.95 -12.98
CA ALA A 43 -11.41 -2.85 -14.10
C ALA A 43 -12.34 -4.07 -14.14
N ASP A 44 -13.00 -4.43 -13.03
CA ASP A 44 -13.81 -5.64 -12.93
C ASP A 44 -15.24 -5.38 -12.41
N PRO A 45 -16.26 -6.06 -12.97
CA PRO A 45 -17.65 -5.81 -12.61
C PRO A 45 -18.03 -6.30 -11.21
N VAL A 46 -17.27 -7.24 -10.62
CA VAL A 46 -17.54 -7.78 -9.29
C VAL A 46 -17.24 -6.72 -8.22
N THR A 47 -16.09 -6.06 -8.30
CA THR A 47 -15.73 -4.94 -7.42
C THR A 47 -16.63 -3.73 -7.67
N GLN A 48 -16.99 -3.43 -8.93
CA GLN A 48 -17.96 -2.37 -9.24
C GLN A 48 -19.28 -2.62 -8.51
N ARG A 49 -19.84 -3.84 -8.62
CA ARG A 49 -21.08 -4.18 -7.93
C ARG A 49 -20.94 -4.09 -6.41
N TRP A 50 -19.83 -4.55 -5.86
CA TRP A 50 -19.57 -4.46 -4.43
C TRP A 50 -19.52 -3.00 -3.94
N VAL A 51 -18.91 -2.08 -4.71
CA VAL A 51 -18.93 -0.64 -4.40
C VAL A 51 -20.36 -0.10 -4.42
N LEU A 52 -21.15 -0.45 -5.44
CA LEU A 52 -22.56 -0.03 -5.52
C LEU A 52 -23.40 -0.52 -4.32
N ASP A 53 -23.11 -1.73 -3.81
CA ASP A 53 -23.83 -2.31 -2.67
C ASP A 53 -23.36 -1.75 -1.31
N ASN A 54 -22.17 -1.14 -1.23
CA ASN A 54 -21.57 -0.65 0.02
C ASN A 54 -21.52 0.89 0.13
N ALA A 55 -21.63 1.61 -0.99
CA ALA A 55 -21.62 3.07 -1.02
C ALA A 55 -23.01 3.66 -0.77
N LYS A 56 -23.08 4.81 -0.08
CA LYS A 56 -24.34 5.57 0.07
C LYS A 56 -24.83 6.15 -1.27
N GLN A 57 -23.89 6.63 -2.08
CA GLN A 57 -24.05 7.06 -3.47
C GLN A 57 -22.77 6.72 -4.23
N ALA A 58 -22.90 6.41 -5.53
CA ALA A 58 -21.75 6.09 -6.35
C ALA A 58 -21.89 6.64 -7.78
N GLU A 59 -20.75 7.02 -8.36
CA GLU A 59 -20.64 7.51 -9.75
C GLU A 59 -19.49 6.80 -10.46
N ASP A 60 -19.76 6.24 -11.64
CA ASP A 60 -18.73 5.65 -12.48
C ASP A 60 -17.99 6.76 -13.24
N LEU A 61 -16.68 6.87 -13.01
CA LEU A 61 -15.79 7.81 -13.68
C LEU A 61 -15.39 7.32 -15.08
N ALA A 62 -15.55 6.03 -15.38
CA ALA A 62 -15.22 5.48 -16.71
C ALA A 62 -16.04 6.11 -17.83
N VAL A 63 -17.19 6.72 -17.51
CA VAL A 63 -18.03 7.49 -18.45
C VAL A 63 -17.29 8.68 -19.09
N TYR A 64 -16.18 9.13 -18.52
CA TYR A 64 -15.36 10.19 -19.09
C TYR A 64 -14.38 9.68 -20.17
N TYR A 65 -14.15 8.37 -20.30
CA TYR A 65 -13.36 7.85 -21.41
C TYR A 65 -14.06 8.16 -22.74
N ASP A 66 -13.26 8.61 -23.70
CA ASP A 66 -13.69 9.02 -25.02
C ASP A 66 -12.59 8.62 -26.00
N GLU A 67 -12.95 7.83 -27.02
CA GLU A 67 -12.01 7.34 -28.04
C GLU A 67 -11.41 8.48 -28.89
N SER A 68 -12.12 9.60 -28.97
CA SER A 68 -11.69 10.78 -29.73
C SER A 68 -10.77 11.72 -28.94
N ALA A 69 -10.60 11.49 -27.63
CA ALA A 69 -9.85 12.37 -26.74
C ALA A 69 -8.54 11.74 -26.23
N ASN A 70 -7.56 12.61 -25.96
CA ASN A 70 -6.37 12.23 -25.19
C ASN A 70 -6.80 11.83 -23.76
N ARG A 71 -6.22 10.75 -23.24
CA ARG A 71 -6.46 10.27 -21.86
C ARG A 71 -6.25 11.35 -20.80
N LEU A 72 -5.31 12.28 -20.99
CA LEU A 72 -5.08 13.39 -20.06
C LEU A 72 -6.33 14.26 -19.86
N ALA A 73 -7.07 14.57 -20.93
CA ALA A 73 -8.32 15.34 -20.81
C ALA A 73 -9.42 14.53 -20.09
N THR A 74 -9.39 13.21 -20.17
CA THR A 74 -10.26 12.33 -19.36
C THR A 74 -9.87 12.39 -17.89
N TYR A 75 -8.58 12.35 -17.58
CA TYR A 75 -8.07 12.41 -16.21
C TYR A 75 -8.38 13.77 -15.55
N ASP A 76 -8.21 14.87 -16.28
CA ASP A 76 -8.60 16.21 -15.81
C ASP A 76 -10.10 16.27 -15.44
N ARG A 77 -10.96 15.64 -16.26
CA ARG A 77 -12.42 15.58 -16.00
C ARG A 77 -12.74 14.74 -14.76
N MET A 78 -12.08 13.58 -14.60
CA MET A 78 -12.25 12.73 -13.42
C MET A 78 -11.82 13.46 -12.14
N ALA A 79 -10.64 14.11 -12.16
CA ALA A 79 -10.12 14.87 -11.04
C ALA A 79 -11.04 16.06 -10.69
N ALA A 80 -11.48 16.81 -11.70
CA ALA A 80 -12.43 17.91 -11.52
C ALA A 80 -13.75 17.43 -10.91
N ARG A 81 -14.25 16.24 -11.28
CA ARG A 81 -15.48 15.67 -10.73
C ARG A 81 -15.35 15.33 -9.25
N LEU A 82 -14.26 14.68 -8.86
CA LEU A 82 -13.95 14.36 -7.46
C LEU A 82 -13.88 15.63 -6.61
N VAL A 83 -13.13 16.63 -7.06
CA VAL A 83 -12.94 17.88 -6.32
C VAL A 83 -14.24 18.69 -6.26
N ALA A 84 -15.08 18.68 -7.29
CA ALA A 84 -16.37 19.37 -7.27
C ALA A 84 -17.30 18.85 -6.16
N HIS A 85 -17.34 17.53 -5.93
CA HIS A 85 -18.10 16.96 -4.80
C HIS A 85 -17.51 17.39 -3.46
N ALA A 86 -16.19 17.44 -3.33
CA ALA A 86 -15.53 17.86 -2.10
C ALA A 86 -15.76 19.35 -1.80
N ARG A 87 -15.74 20.22 -2.82
CA ARG A 87 -16.11 21.64 -2.71
C ARG A 87 -17.56 21.83 -2.25
N ALA A 88 -18.45 20.89 -2.56
CA ALA A 88 -19.83 20.88 -2.09
C ALA A 88 -19.98 20.41 -0.62
N GLY A 89 -18.88 20.28 0.12
CA GLY A 89 -18.88 19.93 1.55
C GLY A 89 -19.03 18.43 1.84
N ARG A 90 -18.93 17.57 0.81
CA ARG A 90 -19.11 16.12 0.93
C ARG A 90 -17.82 15.42 1.36
N THR A 91 -17.98 14.28 2.04
CA THR A 91 -16.93 13.27 2.18
C THR A 91 -16.91 12.42 0.90
N VAL A 92 -15.89 12.62 0.08
CA VAL A 92 -15.73 11.98 -1.24
C VAL A 92 -14.70 10.87 -1.15
N VAL A 93 -15.02 9.71 -1.72
CA VAL A 93 -14.02 8.67 -2.01
C VAL A 93 -13.79 8.56 -3.52
N GLY A 94 -12.54 8.61 -3.93
CA GLY A 94 -12.10 8.23 -5.28
C GLY A 94 -11.53 6.82 -5.26
N ALA A 95 -12.22 5.84 -5.87
CA ALA A 95 -11.79 4.44 -5.88
C ALA A 95 -11.21 4.04 -7.24
N PHE A 96 -9.96 3.60 -7.26
CA PHE A 96 -9.25 3.15 -8.46
C PHE A 96 -8.74 1.72 -8.28
N TYR A 97 -8.69 0.93 -9.35
CA TYR A 97 -8.13 -0.42 -9.27
C TYR A 97 -6.62 -0.38 -8.96
N GLY A 98 -6.12 -1.45 -8.33
CA GLY A 98 -4.72 -1.55 -7.91
C GLY A 98 -4.38 -0.63 -6.73
N HIS A 99 -3.17 -0.06 -6.76
CA HIS A 99 -2.73 0.99 -5.85
C HIS A 99 -3.02 2.36 -6.48
N PRO A 100 -3.74 3.28 -5.81
CA PRO A 100 -4.26 4.48 -6.47
C PRO A 100 -3.19 5.52 -6.76
N GLY A 101 -1.98 5.36 -6.23
CA GLY A 101 -0.82 6.19 -6.54
C GLY A 101 0.13 5.64 -7.61
N ILE A 102 -0.14 4.46 -8.16
CA ILE A 102 0.73 3.76 -9.12
C ILE A 102 0.01 3.75 -10.47
N PHE A 103 0.60 4.39 -11.50
CA PHE A 103 0.05 4.52 -12.86
C PHE A 103 -1.40 5.05 -12.94
N THR A 104 -1.77 5.94 -12.01
CA THR A 104 -3.12 6.52 -11.92
C THR A 104 -3.00 8.05 -11.82
N ASP A 105 -3.03 8.76 -12.94
CA ASP A 105 -2.92 10.23 -12.96
C ASP A 105 -4.09 10.99 -12.26
N PRO A 106 -5.38 10.66 -12.49
CA PRO A 106 -6.49 11.49 -11.97
C PRO A 106 -6.56 11.51 -10.44
N SER A 107 -6.05 10.48 -9.77
CA SER A 107 -6.01 10.40 -8.30
C SER A 107 -5.02 11.41 -7.71
N HIS A 108 -3.81 11.51 -8.28
CA HIS A 108 -2.78 12.48 -7.87
C HIS A 108 -3.26 13.90 -8.12
N GLN A 109 -3.83 14.15 -9.30
CA GLN A 109 -4.40 15.47 -9.64
C GLN A 109 -5.48 15.89 -8.64
N ALA A 110 -6.46 15.02 -8.36
CA ALA A 110 -7.56 15.34 -7.46
C ALA A 110 -7.08 15.67 -6.03
N VAL A 111 -6.13 14.89 -5.51
CA VAL A 111 -5.52 15.14 -4.19
C VAL A 111 -4.75 16.45 -4.17
N ALA A 112 -3.95 16.74 -5.21
CA ALA A 112 -3.18 17.98 -5.30
C ALA A 112 -4.09 19.22 -5.36
N ILE A 113 -5.13 19.19 -6.20
CA ILE A 113 -6.10 20.29 -6.32
C ILE A 113 -6.84 20.51 -4.99
N ALA A 114 -7.36 19.46 -4.37
CA ALA A 114 -8.07 19.57 -3.10
C ALA A 114 -7.19 20.18 -2.00
N ARG A 115 -5.93 19.72 -1.86
CA ARG A 115 -4.98 20.27 -0.89
C ARG A 115 -4.68 21.75 -1.15
N ALA A 116 -4.48 22.13 -2.41
CA ALA A 116 -4.23 23.52 -2.80
C ALA A 116 -5.40 24.46 -2.42
N GLU A 117 -6.62 23.93 -2.34
CA GLU A 117 -7.83 24.66 -1.93
C GLU A 117 -8.11 24.62 -0.42
N GLY A 118 -7.23 23.98 0.36
CA GLY A 118 -7.43 23.78 1.79
C GLY A 118 -8.52 22.76 2.13
N ILE A 119 -8.93 21.93 1.16
CA ILE A 119 -9.78 20.76 1.38
C ILE A 119 -8.88 19.64 1.91
N GLU A 120 -9.33 18.97 2.98
CA GLU A 120 -8.59 17.82 3.49
C GLU A 120 -8.56 16.71 2.44
N ALA A 121 -7.36 16.30 2.02
CA ALA A 121 -7.23 15.21 1.07
C ALA A 121 -6.07 14.25 1.37
N ARG A 122 -6.35 12.96 1.20
CA ARG A 122 -5.41 11.86 1.45
C ARG A 122 -5.53 10.77 0.39
N MET A 123 -4.42 10.09 0.15
CA MET A 123 -4.36 8.89 -0.68
C MET A 123 -3.96 7.74 0.23
N LEU A 124 -4.75 6.67 0.25
CA LEU A 124 -4.45 5.46 0.99
C LEU A 124 -3.77 4.45 0.08
N PRO A 125 -2.77 3.69 0.57
CA PRO A 125 -2.13 2.65 -0.22
C PRO A 125 -3.10 1.50 -0.52
N GLY A 126 -2.80 0.75 -1.58
CA GLY A 126 -3.50 -0.47 -1.98
C GLY A 126 -2.56 -1.46 -2.64
N ILE A 127 -3.04 -2.65 -2.98
CA ILE A 127 -2.22 -3.69 -3.63
C ILE A 127 -2.10 -3.39 -5.13
N SER A 128 -0.89 -3.22 -5.65
CA SER A 128 -0.60 -2.96 -7.05
C SER A 128 -0.45 -4.24 -7.88
N ALA A 129 -0.33 -4.11 -9.21
CA ALA A 129 0.00 -5.26 -10.06
C ALA A 129 1.44 -5.73 -9.90
N GLU A 130 2.37 -4.88 -9.44
CA GLU A 130 3.75 -5.26 -9.14
C GLU A 130 3.82 -6.06 -7.83
N ASP A 131 3.03 -5.70 -6.81
CA ASP A 131 2.89 -6.52 -5.60
C ASP A 131 2.36 -7.93 -5.94
N CYS A 132 1.37 -8.02 -6.83
CA CYS A 132 0.84 -9.30 -7.30
C CYS A 132 1.88 -10.08 -8.10
N LEU A 133 2.65 -9.41 -8.95
CA LEU A 133 3.73 -10.00 -9.75
C LEU A 133 4.81 -10.60 -8.85
N PHE A 134 5.23 -9.88 -7.80
CA PHE A 134 6.19 -10.37 -6.82
C PHE A 134 5.69 -11.65 -6.14
N ALA A 135 4.45 -11.65 -5.69
CA ALA A 135 3.84 -12.80 -5.04
C ALA A 135 3.70 -14.01 -5.99
N ASP A 136 3.19 -13.78 -7.20
CA ASP A 136 2.88 -14.84 -8.17
C ASP A 136 4.14 -15.44 -8.81
N LEU A 137 5.20 -14.62 -9.02
CA LEU A 137 6.47 -15.09 -9.57
C LEU A 137 7.45 -15.58 -8.49
N GLY A 138 7.11 -15.37 -7.21
CA GLY A 138 7.99 -15.71 -6.09
C GLY A 138 9.31 -14.94 -6.13
N ILE A 139 9.26 -13.65 -6.48
CA ILE A 139 10.44 -12.78 -6.52
C ILE A 139 10.38 -11.80 -5.35
N ASP A 140 11.54 -11.56 -4.72
CA ASP A 140 11.70 -10.59 -3.65
C ASP A 140 12.52 -9.42 -4.20
N PRO A 141 11.95 -8.20 -4.32
CA PRO A 141 12.68 -7.04 -4.82
C PRO A 141 13.88 -6.64 -3.91
N GLY A 142 13.96 -7.14 -2.67
CA GLY A 142 15.08 -6.96 -1.77
C GLY A 142 16.25 -7.93 -2.02
N LEU A 143 16.07 -9.00 -2.78
CA LEU A 143 17.14 -9.92 -3.19
C LEU A 143 17.85 -9.39 -4.44
N GLY A 144 18.58 -8.29 -4.28
CA GLY A 144 19.27 -7.57 -5.35
C GLY A 144 18.70 -6.17 -5.52
N ALA A 145 18.47 -5.76 -6.77
CA ALA A 145 17.82 -4.51 -7.10
C ALA A 145 16.57 -4.76 -7.96
N SER A 146 15.61 -3.85 -7.88
CA SER A 146 14.39 -3.88 -8.70
C SER A 146 14.18 -2.51 -9.34
N GLU A 147 13.94 -2.51 -10.65
CA GLU A 147 13.70 -1.32 -11.46
C GLU A 147 12.32 -1.40 -12.10
N SER A 148 11.62 -0.27 -12.14
CA SER A 148 10.22 -0.22 -12.55
C SER A 148 10.02 0.93 -13.56
N TYR A 149 9.54 0.62 -14.77
CA TYR A 149 9.49 1.54 -15.91
C TYR A 149 8.11 1.58 -16.57
N GLU A 150 7.67 2.76 -17.01
CA GLU A 150 6.59 2.83 -18.02
C GLU A 150 7.19 2.56 -19.40
N ALA A 151 6.57 1.67 -20.20
CA ALA A 151 7.15 1.20 -21.46
C ALA A 151 7.41 2.35 -22.47
N THR A 152 6.46 3.28 -22.62
CA THR A 152 6.60 4.39 -23.56
C THR A 152 7.67 5.38 -23.11
N GLU A 153 7.68 5.75 -21.83
CA GLU A 153 8.64 6.67 -21.21
C GLU A 153 10.07 6.12 -21.28
N MET A 154 10.23 4.81 -21.01
CA MET A 154 11.50 4.10 -21.16
C MET A 154 12.09 4.28 -22.56
N LEU A 155 11.28 4.07 -23.60
CA LEU A 155 11.69 4.25 -24.99
C LEU A 155 11.97 5.72 -25.33
N VAL A 156 11.07 6.62 -24.95
CA VAL A 156 11.18 8.06 -25.26
C VAL A 156 12.41 8.69 -24.59
N ARG A 157 12.78 8.23 -23.40
CA ARG A 157 13.96 8.72 -22.67
C ARG A 157 15.22 7.89 -22.89
N GLY A 158 15.14 6.77 -23.60
CA GLY A 158 16.27 5.86 -23.81
C GLY A 158 16.82 5.33 -22.48
N ARG A 159 15.95 4.94 -21.53
CA ARG A 159 16.39 4.36 -20.26
C ARG A 159 16.81 2.92 -20.47
N HIS A 160 18.03 2.58 -20.08
CA HIS A 160 18.54 1.21 -20.15
C HIS A 160 18.55 0.60 -18.74
N PRO A 161 17.95 -0.59 -18.54
CA PRO A 161 17.96 -1.25 -17.25
C PRO A 161 19.34 -1.81 -16.92
N ASP A 162 19.63 -1.97 -15.63
CA ASP A 162 20.77 -2.76 -15.16
C ASP A 162 20.47 -4.25 -15.37
N ALA A 163 21.37 -4.94 -16.07
CA ALA A 163 21.23 -6.36 -16.37
C ALA A 163 21.31 -7.26 -15.11
N THR A 164 21.70 -6.71 -13.96
CA THR A 164 21.80 -7.41 -12.68
C THR A 164 20.60 -7.18 -11.75
N SER A 165 19.59 -6.43 -12.21
CA SER A 165 18.36 -6.12 -11.48
C SER A 165 17.16 -6.90 -12.01
N HIS A 166 16.16 -7.09 -11.15
CA HIS A 166 14.79 -7.38 -11.58
C HIS A 166 14.23 -6.15 -12.30
N VAL A 167 13.57 -6.33 -13.45
CA VAL A 167 12.97 -5.22 -14.19
C VAL A 167 11.50 -5.49 -14.43
N VAL A 168 10.66 -4.52 -14.05
CA VAL A 168 9.22 -4.50 -14.31
C VAL A 168 8.94 -3.38 -15.30
N VAL A 169 8.36 -3.72 -16.46
CA VAL A 169 7.95 -2.75 -17.49
C VAL A 169 6.43 -2.77 -17.61
N TRP A 170 5.82 -1.65 -17.23
CA TRP A 170 4.37 -1.46 -17.17
C TRP A 170 3.82 -1.02 -18.51
N GLN A 171 2.51 -1.22 -18.68
CA GLN A 171 1.74 -0.68 -19.81
C GLN A 171 2.22 -1.17 -21.18
N ILE A 172 2.83 -2.36 -21.24
CA ILE A 172 3.28 -2.94 -22.52
C ILE A 172 2.11 -3.20 -23.48
N GLY A 173 0.87 -3.31 -22.99
CA GLY A 173 -0.32 -3.48 -23.82
C GLY A 173 -0.87 -2.20 -24.46
N VAL A 174 -0.33 -1.03 -24.13
CA VAL A 174 -0.78 0.27 -24.64
C VAL A 174 0.40 1.14 -25.09
N LEU A 175 1.47 0.51 -25.59
CA LEU A 175 2.72 1.17 -25.94
C LEU A 175 2.50 2.31 -26.95
N GLY A 176 2.90 3.53 -26.59
CA GLY A 176 2.76 4.70 -27.44
C GLY A 176 1.31 5.19 -27.65
N GLN A 177 0.33 4.61 -26.96
CA GLN A 177 -1.08 4.97 -27.12
C GLN A 177 -1.42 6.23 -26.32
N GLN A 178 -1.89 7.29 -27.01
CA GLN A 178 -2.28 8.56 -26.37
C GLN A 178 -3.77 8.61 -25.95
N GLY A 179 -4.63 7.88 -26.65
CA GLY A 179 -6.09 7.87 -26.47
C GLY A 179 -6.61 6.60 -25.79
N PHE A 180 -7.92 6.53 -25.60
CA PHE A 180 -8.60 5.29 -25.27
C PHE A 180 -9.01 4.57 -26.56
N ASP A 181 -8.86 3.26 -26.62
CA ASP A 181 -9.34 2.43 -27.73
C ASP A 181 -10.15 1.29 -27.11
N SER A 182 -11.41 1.14 -27.52
CA SER A 182 -12.29 0.07 -27.04
C SER A 182 -12.06 -1.26 -27.77
N ALA A 183 -11.35 -1.24 -28.90
CA ALA A 183 -10.94 -2.46 -29.59
C ALA A 183 -9.85 -3.20 -28.81
N GLU A 184 -9.71 -4.51 -29.07
CA GLU A 184 -8.67 -5.31 -28.41
C GLU A 184 -7.28 -4.74 -28.71
N PRO A 185 -6.46 -4.39 -27.69
CA PRO A 185 -5.18 -3.76 -27.93
C PRO A 185 -4.19 -4.74 -28.56
N THR A 186 -3.77 -4.47 -29.80
CA THR A 186 -2.52 -5.00 -30.33
C THR A 186 -1.43 -3.96 -30.13
N SER A 187 -0.65 -4.11 -29.06
CA SER A 187 0.47 -3.22 -28.80
C SER A 187 1.64 -3.51 -29.74
N PRO A 188 2.23 -2.51 -30.42
CA PRO A 188 3.34 -2.72 -31.34
C PRO A 188 4.64 -2.92 -30.56
N LEU A 189 4.88 -4.10 -30.01
CA LEU A 189 5.98 -4.37 -29.07
C LEU A 189 7.39 -4.38 -29.70
N GLN A 190 7.52 -4.38 -31.03
CA GLN A 190 8.83 -4.47 -31.69
C GLN A 190 9.85 -3.40 -31.23
N PRO A 191 9.49 -2.10 -31.08
CA PRO A 191 10.42 -1.09 -30.57
C PRO A 191 10.89 -1.37 -29.13
N LEU A 192 10.04 -1.96 -28.29
CA LEU A 192 10.44 -2.39 -26.95
C LEU A 192 11.44 -3.56 -27.01
N VAL A 193 11.20 -4.53 -27.90
CA VAL A 193 12.14 -5.63 -28.15
C VAL A 193 13.50 -5.10 -28.63
N ASP A 194 13.50 -4.25 -29.65
CA ASP A 194 14.73 -3.66 -30.21
C ASP A 194 15.52 -2.86 -29.17
N HIS A 195 14.83 -2.19 -28.26
CA HIS A 195 15.44 -1.45 -27.14
C HIS A 195 16.07 -2.39 -26.11
N LEU A 196 15.33 -3.43 -25.68
CA LEU A 196 15.80 -4.38 -24.68
C LEU A 196 16.93 -5.28 -25.17
N LEU A 197 17.00 -5.57 -26.48
CA LEU A 197 18.09 -6.34 -27.11
C LEU A 197 19.45 -5.65 -27.02
N GLN A 198 19.50 -4.37 -26.66
CA GLN A 198 20.75 -3.65 -26.43
C GLN A 198 21.38 -4.04 -25.08
N THR A 199 20.60 -4.58 -24.14
CA THR A 199 21.06 -5.02 -22.81
C THR A 199 21.01 -6.54 -22.67
N TYR A 200 19.97 -7.20 -23.19
CA TYR A 200 19.73 -8.63 -23.00
C TYR A 200 19.90 -9.42 -24.30
N PRO A 201 20.40 -10.68 -24.25
CA PRO A 201 20.48 -11.52 -25.44
C PRO A 201 19.07 -11.89 -25.95
N PRO A 202 18.91 -12.19 -27.25
CA PRO A 202 17.60 -12.49 -27.85
C PRO A 202 16.89 -13.72 -27.26
N VAL A 203 17.66 -14.65 -26.68
CA VAL A 203 17.16 -15.87 -26.05
C VAL A 203 16.81 -15.68 -24.57
N HIS A 204 17.06 -14.50 -23.98
CA HIS A 204 16.75 -14.22 -22.58
C HIS A 204 15.24 -14.41 -22.35
N LEU A 205 14.88 -15.18 -21.34
CA LEU A 205 13.48 -15.45 -21.05
C LEU A 205 12.88 -14.29 -20.26
N VAL A 206 11.87 -13.65 -20.84
CA VAL A 206 11.06 -12.60 -20.22
C VAL A 206 9.66 -13.13 -19.95
N THR A 207 8.95 -12.52 -19.00
CA THR A 207 7.62 -12.96 -18.58
C THR A 207 6.59 -11.89 -18.91
N HIS A 208 5.66 -12.20 -19.81
CA HIS A 208 4.40 -11.47 -19.93
C HIS A 208 3.47 -11.89 -18.78
N TYR A 209 3.12 -10.93 -17.94
CA TYR A 209 2.33 -11.13 -16.74
C TYR A 209 1.00 -10.35 -16.79
N GLN A 210 -0.07 -10.98 -16.32
CA GLN A 210 -1.32 -10.32 -15.96
C GLN A 210 -1.87 -10.92 -14.65
N GLY A 211 -2.07 -10.09 -13.63
CA GLY A 211 -2.62 -10.55 -12.36
C GLY A 211 -4.07 -11.03 -12.49
N ALA A 212 -4.40 -12.10 -11.77
CA ALA A 212 -5.76 -12.64 -11.70
C ALA A 212 -6.76 -11.60 -11.17
N GLN A 213 -7.69 -11.17 -12.03
CA GLN A 213 -8.79 -10.30 -11.61
C GLN A 213 -9.82 -11.05 -10.78
N LEU A 214 -10.18 -12.28 -11.17
CA LEU A 214 -11.19 -13.07 -10.45
C LEU A 214 -10.53 -14.11 -9.55
N VAL A 215 -11.09 -14.32 -8.35
CA VAL A 215 -10.56 -15.28 -7.36
C VAL A 215 -10.53 -16.74 -7.83
N LEU A 216 -11.31 -17.09 -8.85
CA LEU A 216 -11.37 -18.43 -9.46
C LEU A 216 -10.39 -18.60 -10.63
N CYS A 217 -9.74 -17.53 -11.05
CA CYS A 217 -8.84 -17.53 -12.20
C CYS A 217 -7.40 -17.40 -11.74
N ASP A 218 -6.50 -18.02 -12.50
CA ASP A 218 -5.07 -17.86 -12.31
C ASP A 218 -4.57 -16.60 -13.02
N SER A 219 -3.44 -16.08 -12.53
CA SER A 219 -2.69 -15.03 -13.23
C SER A 219 -2.14 -15.59 -14.53
N LEU A 220 -2.09 -14.78 -15.58
CA LEU A 220 -1.36 -15.13 -16.79
C LEU A 220 0.13 -14.98 -16.51
N ILE A 221 0.88 -16.07 -16.63
CA ILE A 221 2.34 -16.09 -16.53
C ILE A 221 2.86 -16.77 -17.79
N GLN A 222 3.29 -15.97 -18.77
CA GLN A 222 3.76 -16.47 -20.05
C GLN A 222 5.24 -16.10 -20.25
N ARG A 223 6.13 -17.10 -20.16
CA ARG A 223 7.56 -16.93 -20.43
C ARG A 223 7.83 -17.10 -21.92
N VAL A 224 8.56 -16.15 -22.51
CA VAL A 224 8.97 -16.17 -23.92
C VAL A 224 10.41 -15.68 -24.08
N PRO A 225 11.15 -16.12 -25.10
CA PRO A 225 12.39 -15.46 -25.49
C PRO A 225 12.13 -13.99 -25.82
N LEU A 226 13.05 -13.08 -25.46
CA LEU A 226 12.91 -11.65 -25.73
C LEU A 226 12.65 -11.35 -27.20
N ALA A 227 13.32 -12.06 -28.11
CA ALA A 227 13.11 -11.90 -29.55
C ALA A 227 11.70 -12.27 -30.04
N GLU A 228 10.94 -13.07 -29.28
CA GLU A 228 9.59 -13.52 -29.62
C GLU A 228 8.49 -12.66 -28.97
N LEU A 229 8.86 -11.76 -28.05
CA LEU A 229 7.91 -10.92 -27.32
C LEU A 229 6.99 -10.10 -28.24
N ALA A 230 7.48 -9.69 -29.41
CA ALA A 230 6.69 -8.96 -30.41
C ALA A 230 5.47 -9.72 -30.93
N GLY A 231 5.46 -11.06 -30.82
CA GLY A 231 4.33 -11.91 -31.22
C GLY A 231 3.31 -12.19 -30.11
N VAL A 232 3.53 -11.70 -28.89
CA VAL A 232 2.64 -11.96 -27.76
C VAL A 232 1.37 -11.11 -27.85
N ARG A 233 0.22 -11.74 -27.62
CA ARG A 233 -1.05 -11.03 -27.48
C ARG A 233 -1.12 -10.34 -26.12
N THR A 234 -1.18 -9.02 -26.14
CA THR A 234 -1.29 -8.18 -24.94
C THR A 234 -2.73 -7.82 -24.60
N ALA A 235 -2.94 -7.36 -23.37
CA ALA A 235 -4.11 -6.64 -22.92
C ALA A 235 -3.67 -5.34 -22.24
N VAL A 236 -4.61 -4.42 -21.96
CA VAL A 236 -4.31 -3.16 -21.24
C VAL A 236 -3.70 -3.40 -19.85
N THR A 237 -3.90 -4.59 -19.28
CA THR A 237 -3.37 -5.07 -18.00
C THR A 237 -2.03 -5.79 -18.09
N SER A 238 -1.43 -5.88 -19.29
CA SER A 238 -0.15 -6.56 -19.49
C SER A 238 1.03 -5.79 -18.89
N THR A 239 1.80 -6.50 -18.07
CA THR A 239 3.09 -6.07 -17.51
C THR A 239 4.17 -7.05 -17.97
N LEU A 240 5.36 -6.56 -18.27
CA LEU A 240 6.53 -7.38 -18.58
C LEU A 240 7.44 -7.46 -17.36
N TYR A 241 7.88 -8.65 -17.02
CA TYR A 241 8.97 -8.87 -16.08
C TYR A 241 10.19 -9.44 -16.81
N ILE A 242 11.36 -8.91 -16.48
CA ILE A 242 12.65 -9.36 -17.00
C ILE A 242 13.51 -9.75 -15.79
N PRO A 243 13.89 -11.03 -15.67
CA PRO A 243 14.79 -11.46 -14.61
C PRO A 243 16.21 -10.92 -14.86
N PRO A 244 17.04 -10.81 -13.80
CA PRO A 244 18.46 -10.51 -13.93
C PRO A 244 19.14 -11.48 -14.92
N LEU A 245 20.05 -10.96 -15.71
CA LEU A 245 20.94 -11.75 -16.56
C LEU A 245 22.09 -12.35 -15.74
N ASP A 246 22.63 -11.56 -14.81
CA ASP A 246 23.76 -11.96 -13.96
C ASP A 246 23.65 -11.38 -12.53
N ASP A 247 24.49 -11.82 -11.60
CA ASP A 247 24.59 -11.23 -10.27
C ASP A 247 25.39 -9.93 -10.34
N ALA A 248 25.02 -8.97 -9.51
CA ALA A 248 25.85 -7.80 -9.28
C ALA A 248 27.24 -8.24 -8.76
N PRO A 249 28.35 -7.63 -9.22
CA PRO A 249 29.68 -7.97 -8.75
C PRO A 249 29.83 -7.84 -7.23
N PHE A 250 30.28 -8.91 -6.58
CA PHE A 250 30.57 -8.89 -5.14
C PHE A 250 31.84 -8.09 -4.85
N ARG A 251 31.78 -7.20 -3.85
CA ARG A 251 32.88 -6.33 -3.43
C ARG A 251 33.43 -6.76 -2.07
N PRO A 252 34.42 -7.68 -2.04
CA PRO A 252 34.92 -8.25 -0.79
C PRO A 252 35.53 -7.19 0.14
N GLU A 253 36.16 -6.15 -0.41
CA GLU A 253 36.73 -5.06 0.38
C GLU A 253 35.68 -4.25 1.14
N VAL A 254 34.48 -4.12 0.57
CA VAL A 254 33.35 -3.43 1.23
C VAL A 254 32.73 -4.32 2.29
N ALA A 255 32.56 -5.62 2.00
CA ALA A 255 32.07 -6.59 2.97
C ALA A 255 32.98 -6.64 4.21
N ALA A 256 34.30 -6.67 4.01
CA ALA A 256 35.28 -6.64 5.08
C ALA A 256 35.19 -5.36 5.93
N ALA A 257 35.06 -4.20 5.29
CA ALA A 257 34.90 -2.92 5.98
C ALA A 257 33.62 -2.85 6.84
N LEU A 258 32.59 -3.63 6.49
CA LEU A 258 31.34 -3.77 7.25
C LEU A 258 31.38 -4.91 8.29
N GLY A 259 32.48 -5.65 8.39
CA GLY A 259 32.61 -6.79 9.30
C GLY A 259 31.79 -8.02 8.87
N LEU A 260 31.52 -8.15 7.56
CA LEU A 260 30.70 -9.22 6.99
C LEU A 260 31.53 -10.35 6.35
N ASP A 261 32.82 -10.43 6.67
CA ASP A 261 33.70 -11.47 6.14
C ASP A 261 33.18 -12.87 6.51
N GLY A 262 32.82 -13.66 5.48
CA GLY A 262 32.33 -15.03 5.65
C GLY A 262 30.86 -15.16 6.08
N THR A 263 30.14 -14.06 6.27
CA THR A 263 28.69 -14.06 6.57
C THR A 263 27.83 -13.74 5.35
N VAL A 264 28.39 -13.02 4.38
CA VAL A 264 27.79 -12.78 3.06
C VAL A 264 28.67 -13.38 1.97
N GLY A 265 28.06 -14.17 1.08
CA GLY A 265 28.73 -14.75 -0.09
C GLY A 265 28.18 -14.16 -1.39
N PRO A 266 28.72 -14.56 -2.57
CA PRO A 266 28.03 -14.32 -3.83
C PRO A 266 26.63 -14.97 -3.71
N GLY A 267 25.59 -14.16 -3.81
CA GLY A 267 24.21 -14.57 -3.50
C GLY A 267 23.79 -15.82 -4.28
N ALA A 268 22.98 -16.68 -3.66
CA ALA A 268 22.31 -17.73 -4.41
C ALA A 268 21.17 -17.09 -5.21
N ARG A 269 21.25 -17.13 -6.55
CA ARG A 269 20.14 -16.71 -7.41
C ARG A 269 18.92 -17.59 -7.16
N TRP A 270 17.79 -16.95 -6.88
CA TRP A 270 16.51 -17.60 -6.99
C TRP A 270 15.97 -17.41 -8.41
N GLU A 271 15.91 -18.49 -9.19
CA GLU A 271 15.26 -18.47 -10.50
C GLU A 271 13.77 -18.77 -10.35
N VAL A 272 12.94 -17.91 -10.96
CA VAL A 272 11.49 -18.09 -11.02
C VAL A 272 11.14 -19.48 -11.57
N GLY A 273 10.45 -20.27 -10.75
CA GLY A 273 9.98 -21.61 -11.08
C GLY A 273 10.90 -22.76 -10.67
N GLN A 274 12.08 -22.50 -10.07
CA GLN A 274 12.89 -23.55 -9.46
C GLN A 274 12.32 -23.96 -8.09
N PRO A 275 12.39 -25.23 -7.66
CA PRO A 275 12.02 -25.64 -6.32
C PRO A 275 13.01 -25.10 -5.27
N PHE A 276 12.52 -24.67 -4.11
CA PHE A 276 13.39 -24.31 -2.99
C PHE A 276 13.92 -25.57 -2.31
N THR A 277 15.22 -25.80 -2.41
CA THR A 277 15.89 -27.00 -1.85
C THR A 277 16.67 -26.70 -0.56
N GLY A 278 16.62 -25.47 -0.05
CA GLY A 278 17.43 -24.97 1.06
C GLY A 278 16.74 -24.97 2.43
N ALA A 279 15.62 -25.66 2.60
CA ALA A 279 14.88 -25.65 3.87
C ALA A 279 15.74 -26.28 4.98
N ALA A 280 16.04 -25.48 6.01
CA ALA A 280 16.65 -25.99 7.22
C ALA A 280 15.69 -26.98 7.92
N PRO A 281 16.21 -28.02 8.60
CA PRO A 281 15.38 -28.89 9.40
C PRO A 281 14.77 -28.12 10.58
N ASP A 282 13.64 -28.62 11.08
CA ASP A 282 13.05 -28.13 12.32
C ASP A 282 14.04 -28.23 13.50
N ASP A 283 14.03 -27.25 14.39
CA ASP A 283 14.89 -27.20 15.58
C ASP A 283 14.05 -27.37 16.85
N PRO A 284 13.76 -28.63 17.25
CA PRO A 284 12.93 -28.90 18.42
C PRO A 284 13.59 -28.49 19.75
N GLY A 285 14.87 -28.10 19.73
CA GLY A 285 15.60 -27.61 20.89
C GLY A 285 15.46 -26.10 21.12
N HIS A 286 14.79 -25.37 20.22
CA HIS A 286 14.64 -23.93 20.34
C HIS A 286 13.80 -23.53 21.56
N SER A 287 14.31 -22.56 22.33
CA SER A 287 13.62 -21.95 23.47
C SER A 287 13.46 -20.45 23.25
N GLU A 288 12.31 -19.90 23.68
CA GLU A 288 12.06 -18.46 23.61
C GLU A 288 13.16 -17.66 24.33
N PRO A 289 13.80 -16.67 23.67
CA PRO A 289 14.82 -15.84 24.30
C PRO A 289 14.24 -14.93 25.39
N ASP A 290 15.05 -14.58 26.40
CA ASP A 290 14.63 -13.70 27.52
C ASP A 290 14.11 -12.31 27.10
N TRP A 291 14.54 -11.81 25.93
CA TRP A 291 14.08 -10.53 25.37
C TRP A 291 12.76 -10.63 24.60
N TYR A 292 12.32 -11.85 24.27
CA TYR A 292 11.05 -12.08 23.59
C TYR A 292 9.91 -11.92 24.60
N SER A 293 8.95 -11.07 24.25
CA SER A 293 7.79 -10.81 25.08
C SER A 293 6.58 -10.75 24.17
N PRO A 294 5.83 -11.85 23.96
CA PRO A 294 4.62 -11.79 23.15
C PRO A 294 3.57 -10.89 23.83
N PRO A 295 2.53 -10.44 23.10
CA PRO A 295 1.31 -9.97 23.77
C PRO A 295 0.86 -11.05 24.76
N GLY A 296 0.73 -10.72 26.05
CA GLY A 296 0.38 -11.73 27.07
C GLY A 296 -1.00 -12.34 26.85
N ASP A 297 -1.35 -13.39 27.61
CA ASP A 297 -2.68 -14.03 27.54
C ASP A 297 -3.85 -13.09 27.93
N ALA A 298 -3.53 -11.99 28.63
CA ALA A 298 -4.44 -10.88 28.89
C ALA A 298 -4.43 -9.81 27.77
N GLY A 299 -3.81 -10.10 26.62
CA GLY A 299 -3.86 -9.28 25.41
C GLY A 299 -5.32 -8.96 25.06
N GLY A 300 -5.58 -7.72 24.64
CA GLY A 300 -6.93 -7.15 24.61
C GLY A 300 -7.21 -6.16 25.74
N GLY A 301 -6.25 -5.29 26.04
CA GLY A 301 -6.47 -4.14 26.92
C GLY A 301 -7.28 -3.04 26.22
N ARG A 302 -7.81 -2.09 26.98
CA ARG A 302 -8.67 -1.01 26.46
C ARG A 302 -7.98 -0.14 25.40
N VAL A 303 -6.66 0.01 25.51
CA VAL A 303 -5.85 0.69 24.48
C VAL A 303 -5.86 -0.09 23.16
N GLN A 304 -5.77 -1.42 23.20
CA GLN A 304 -5.86 -2.24 21.98
C GLN A 304 -7.24 -2.08 21.33
N ASP A 305 -8.31 -2.21 22.10
CA ASP A 305 -9.68 -2.05 21.61
C ASP A 305 -9.89 -0.67 20.98
N LEU A 306 -9.37 0.38 21.62
CA LEU A 306 -9.38 1.73 21.07
C LEU A 306 -8.64 1.79 19.74
N ILE A 307 -7.40 1.30 19.66
CA ILE A 307 -6.59 1.36 18.44
C ILE A 307 -7.26 0.57 17.29
N VAL A 308 -7.82 -0.60 17.57
CA VAL A 308 -8.58 -1.40 16.59
C VAL A 308 -9.81 -0.63 16.11
N ALA A 309 -10.62 -0.10 17.02
CA ALA A 309 -11.81 0.67 16.66
C ALA A 309 -11.47 1.91 15.80
N LEU A 310 -10.40 2.63 16.14
CA LEU A 310 -9.92 3.77 15.35
C LEU A 310 -9.39 3.36 13.97
N ALA A 311 -8.76 2.17 13.85
CA ALA A 311 -8.26 1.67 12.58
C ALA A 311 -9.37 1.22 11.63
N GLU A 312 -10.47 0.69 12.18
CA GLU A 312 -11.60 0.14 11.41
C GLU A 312 -12.70 1.16 11.09
N ASP A 313 -12.80 2.24 11.89
CA ASP A 313 -13.76 3.32 11.68
C ASP A 313 -13.07 4.68 11.44
N PRO A 314 -12.97 5.12 10.17
CA PRO A 314 -12.33 6.39 9.85
C PRO A 314 -13.08 7.63 10.34
N GLN A 315 -14.40 7.54 10.55
CA GLN A 315 -15.18 8.65 11.12
C GLN A 315 -14.91 8.77 12.61
N LEU A 316 -14.82 7.64 13.31
CA LEU A 316 -14.39 7.59 14.70
C LEU A 316 -12.97 8.15 14.85
N LEU A 317 -12.02 7.74 14.01
CA LEU A 317 -10.66 8.29 14.04
C LEU A 317 -10.62 9.80 13.86
N ALA A 318 -11.36 10.32 12.87
CA ALA A 318 -11.42 11.76 12.64
C ALA A 318 -12.05 12.51 13.82
N ALA A 319 -13.10 11.96 14.43
CA ALA A 319 -13.74 12.56 15.58
C ALA A 319 -12.86 12.50 16.84
N PHE A 320 -12.13 11.39 17.03
CA PHE A 320 -11.17 11.22 18.11
C PHE A 320 -9.99 12.19 17.98
N GLN A 321 -9.46 12.39 16.77
CA GLN A 321 -8.38 13.36 16.51
C GLN A 321 -8.84 14.81 16.72
N ALA A 322 -10.10 15.11 16.44
CA ALA A 322 -10.66 16.45 16.65
C ALA A 322 -10.87 16.77 18.14
N ASP A 323 -11.41 15.82 18.90
CA ASP A 323 -11.56 15.92 20.35
C ASP A 323 -11.55 14.53 21.00
N PRO A 324 -10.44 14.08 21.59
CA PRO A 324 -10.36 12.76 22.22
C PRO A 324 -11.05 12.70 23.58
N GLY A 325 -11.37 13.85 24.21
CA GLY A 325 -11.86 13.93 25.59
C GLY A 325 -13.12 13.09 25.86
N PRO A 326 -14.19 13.21 25.05
CA PRO A 326 -15.41 12.41 25.21
C PRO A 326 -15.18 10.90 25.13
N TYR A 327 -14.23 10.44 24.32
CA TYR A 327 -13.93 9.03 24.10
C TYR A 327 -13.13 8.44 25.27
N LEU A 328 -12.11 9.18 25.73
CA LEU A 328 -11.25 8.75 26.84
C LEU A 328 -12.02 8.58 28.15
N GLY A 329 -13.02 9.45 28.40
CA GLY A 329 -13.87 9.37 29.59
C GLY A 329 -14.74 8.10 29.65
N VAL A 330 -15.12 7.54 28.49
CA VAL A 330 -15.96 6.34 28.39
C VAL A 330 -15.13 5.06 28.50
N LEU A 331 -13.91 5.06 27.94
CA LEU A 331 -13.03 3.90 27.93
C LEU A 331 -12.47 3.58 29.31
N GLY A 332 -12.34 4.59 30.20
CA GLY A 332 -11.82 4.42 31.56
C GLY A 332 -10.36 3.97 31.58
N LEU A 333 -9.55 4.49 30.65
CA LEU A 333 -8.11 4.23 30.58
C LEU A 333 -7.43 4.65 31.88
N ASP A 334 -6.40 3.91 32.28
CA ASP A 334 -5.55 4.32 33.41
C ASP A 334 -4.71 5.57 33.04
N PRO A 335 -4.10 6.27 34.01
CA PRO A 335 -3.35 7.50 33.73
C PRO A 335 -2.19 7.34 32.75
N VAL A 336 -1.52 6.17 32.73
CA VAL A 336 -0.42 5.88 31.82
C VAL A 336 -0.95 5.59 30.42
N GLU A 337 -2.02 4.82 30.30
CA GLU A 337 -2.72 4.58 29.03
C GLU A 337 -3.23 5.89 28.42
N THR A 338 -3.89 6.71 29.24
CA THR A 338 -4.42 8.03 28.82
C THR A 338 -3.29 8.95 28.36
N TYR A 339 -2.17 8.97 29.10
CA TYR A 339 -0.98 9.71 28.71
C TYR A 339 -0.43 9.22 27.36
N ALA A 340 -0.28 7.91 27.19
CA ALA A 340 0.26 7.30 25.97
C ALA A 340 -0.58 7.68 24.74
N VAL A 341 -1.91 7.60 24.87
CA VAL A 341 -2.85 7.93 23.79
C VAL A 341 -2.86 9.44 23.48
N LEU A 342 -2.96 10.31 24.49
CA LEU A 342 -3.01 11.77 24.28
C LEU A 342 -1.71 12.33 23.71
N ASN A 343 -0.57 11.77 24.11
CA ASN A 343 0.75 12.20 23.62
C ASN A 343 1.19 11.44 22.37
N GLN A 344 0.38 10.51 21.86
CA GLN A 344 0.69 9.68 20.69
C GLN A 344 2.03 8.95 20.82
N ASP A 345 2.34 8.47 22.04
CA ASP A 345 3.58 7.76 22.36
C ASP A 345 3.48 6.31 21.87
N ALA A 346 3.93 6.04 20.65
CA ALA A 346 3.81 4.74 20.03
C ALA A 346 4.50 3.62 20.83
N GLY A 347 5.63 3.91 21.49
CA GLY A 347 6.35 2.94 22.31
C GLY A 347 5.54 2.54 23.54
N LEU A 348 4.96 3.54 24.22
CA LEU A 348 4.15 3.29 25.41
C LEU A 348 2.78 2.69 25.06
N ILE A 349 2.16 3.08 23.95
CA ILE A 349 0.94 2.42 23.42
C ILE A 349 1.22 0.94 23.17
N ALA A 350 2.31 0.61 22.47
CA ALA A 350 2.69 -0.78 22.21
C ALA A 350 2.97 -1.56 23.51
N ALA A 351 3.60 -0.92 24.50
CA ALA A 351 3.82 -1.52 25.81
C ALA A 351 2.50 -1.75 26.57
N CYS A 352 1.54 -0.81 26.53
CA CYS A 352 0.21 -0.98 27.13
C CYS A 352 -0.52 -2.17 26.51
N VAL A 353 -0.46 -2.32 25.18
CA VAL A 353 -1.05 -3.46 24.47
C VAL A 353 -0.34 -4.76 24.87
N ARG A 354 0.99 -4.79 24.86
CA ARG A 354 1.79 -5.99 25.18
C ARG A 354 1.57 -6.48 26.60
N HIS A 355 1.48 -5.57 27.57
CA HIS A 355 1.36 -5.88 28.99
C HIS A 355 -0.07 -5.76 29.55
N GLY A 356 -1.06 -5.44 28.70
CA GLY A 356 -2.49 -5.39 29.03
C GLY A 356 -2.96 -4.20 29.88
N SER A 357 -2.04 -3.34 30.36
CA SER A 357 -2.36 -2.12 31.10
C SER A 357 -1.21 -1.11 31.06
N GLY A 358 -1.52 0.15 31.29
CA GLY A 358 -0.51 1.21 31.41
C GLY A 358 0.34 1.06 32.67
N THR A 359 -0.25 0.56 33.76
CA THR A 359 0.48 0.24 35.00
C THR A 359 1.59 -0.79 34.76
N ALA A 360 1.28 -1.91 34.07
CA ALA A 360 2.27 -2.93 33.75
C ALA A 360 3.29 -2.42 32.72
N ALA A 361 2.85 -1.64 31.73
CA ALA A 361 3.73 -1.00 30.76
C ALA A 361 4.73 -0.03 31.40
N ALA A 362 4.31 0.75 32.40
CA ALA A 362 5.20 1.65 33.13
C ALA A 362 6.31 0.91 33.88
N VAL A 363 6.02 -0.27 34.44
CA VAL A 363 7.04 -1.11 35.08
C VAL A 363 8.01 -1.67 34.03
N ALA A 364 7.49 -2.22 32.94
CA ALA A 364 8.30 -2.78 31.86
C ALA A 364 9.20 -1.73 31.19
N ALA A 365 8.72 -0.49 31.05
CA ALA A 365 9.47 0.64 30.51
C ALA A 365 10.43 1.30 31.53
N GLY A 366 10.49 0.79 32.78
CA GLY A 366 11.34 1.36 33.83
C GLY A 366 10.87 2.72 34.35
N MET A 367 9.63 3.12 34.07
CA MET A 367 9.02 4.36 34.57
C MET A 367 8.62 4.23 36.04
N ALA A 368 8.35 3.01 36.52
CA ALA A 368 8.04 2.67 37.90
C ALA A 368 8.77 1.38 38.32
N GLU A 369 9.12 1.26 39.60
CA GLU A 369 9.75 0.04 40.13
C GLU A 369 8.73 -1.10 40.34
N THR A 370 7.48 -0.75 40.66
CA THR A 370 6.40 -1.73 40.94
C THR A 370 5.08 -1.27 40.36
N ALA A 371 4.14 -2.22 40.18
CA ALA A 371 2.79 -1.92 39.73
C ALA A 371 2.03 -1.02 40.73
N GLU A 372 2.25 -1.20 42.04
CA GLU A 372 1.67 -0.34 43.08
C GLU A 372 2.13 1.11 42.92
N GLU A 373 3.41 1.32 42.59
CA GLU A 373 3.94 2.64 42.34
C GLU A 373 3.34 3.26 41.07
N ALA A 374 3.29 2.51 39.97
CA ALA A 374 2.68 2.97 38.73
C ALA A 374 1.19 3.33 38.91
N ALA A 375 0.44 2.57 39.72
CA ALA A 375 -0.96 2.87 40.04
C ALA A 375 -1.16 4.21 40.81
N THR A 376 -0.10 4.76 41.38
CA THR A 376 -0.14 6.09 42.02
C THR A 376 -0.03 7.24 41.02
N PHE A 377 0.34 6.97 39.76
CA PHE A 377 0.50 8.01 38.76
C PHE A 377 -0.83 8.73 38.51
N ARG A 378 -0.75 10.00 38.14
CA ARG A 378 -1.92 10.85 37.84
C ARG A 378 -1.67 11.61 36.56
N LEU A 379 -2.72 11.87 35.80
CA LEU A 379 -2.66 12.76 34.65
C LEU A 379 -2.99 14.18 35.09
N ALA A 380 -2.12 15.14 34.79
CA ALA A 380 -2.40 16.55 34.98
C ALA A 380 -3.34 17.08 33.89
N ALA A 381 -3.99 18.22 34.15
CA ALA A 381 -4.92 18.84 33.20
C ALA A 381 -4.27 19.25 31.87
N ASP A 382 -2.94 19.42 31.86
CA ASP A 382 -2.14 19.72 30.67
C ASP A 382 -1.61 18.47 29.94
N GLY A 383 -2.10 17.27 30.31
CA GLY A 383 -1.74 16.01 29.67
C GLY A 383 -0.42 15.40 30.16
N ARG A 384 0.24 15.98 31.17
CA ARG A 384 1.47 15.43 31.74
C ARG A 384 1.19 14.28 32.71
N LEU A 385 1.99 13.22 32.63
CA LEU A 385 2.02 12.15 33.62
C LEU A 385 2.80 12.58 34.87
N MET A 386 2.16 12.51 36.03
CA MET A 386 2.68 12.96 37.31
C MET A 386 2.92 11.77 38.24
N ARG A 387 4.16 11.62 38.71
CA ARG A 387 4.53 10.70 39.79
C ARG A 387 4.40 11.42 41.14
N PRO A 388 3.59 10.93 42.09
CA PRO A 388 3.56 11.51 43.43
C PRO A 388 4.96 11.50 44.05
N ARG A 389 5.37 12.59 44.72
CA ARG A 389 6.62 12.60 45.47
C ARG A 389 6.56 11.54 46.57
N ARG A 390 7.52 10.60 46.58
CA ARG A 390 7.73 9.68 47.72
C ARG A 390 7.83 10.53 48.99
N ARG A 391 6.96 10.27 49.97
CA ARG A 391 7.00 10.94 51.28
C ARG A 391 8.16 10.44 52.11
#